data_AF-A0A382LYM4-F1
#
_entry.id   AF-A0A382LYM4-F1
#
_cell.length_a   1.000
_cell.length_b   1.000
_cell.length_c   1.000
_cell.angle_alpha   90.00
_cell.angle_beta   90.00
_cell.angle_gamma   90.00
#
_symmetry.space_group_name_H-M   'P 1'
#
loop_
_entity.id
_entity.type
_entity.pdbx_description
1 polymer ?
#
loop_
_entity_poly.entity_id
_entity_poly.type
_entity_poly.pdbx_seq_one_letter_code
_entity_poly.pdbx_strand_id
1 'polypeptide(L)'
;MNEINYNLCLCRRSSNSLEQCKNKRKYGEYCGVHIKCYNKTGRIDEPLKKNIVNLNEIDLNNYINYNIHNLSMSDMKKLSKNFNINIKKIKRKKVLYDTIMGFFKGMDKVSGNPQKIKKIIKLQSILKTKYIQNIFGFPNINRRLSSNKIDINGDIFWENNGKDITVNTKLKAYDIFGFYENNIGYCFTIEGFQDNMKHYGKNPYTCQKFSQKIINNFNQRILYIKNNINHKTSKINKYTVPRNKRNKFRAIRLFQIIDTLGNYTDYKWFMNLSLNRLKLMYFCGKDIWNYQFTDINQKK
;
A
#
# COMPACT_ATOMS: atom_id res chain seq x y z
N MET A 1 54.60 -3.81 8.39
CA MET A 1 53.94 -5.06 8.82
C MET A 1 55.01 -6.13 8.88
N ASN A 2 55.22 -6.80 10.00
CA ASN A 2 56.11 -7.95 10.06
C ASN A 2 55.52 -9.06 9.18
N GLU A 3 56.33 -9.70 8.34
CA GLU A 3 55.90 -10.86 7.56
C GLU A 3 55.36 -11.95 8.51
N ILE A 4 54.15 -12.43 8.23
CA ILE A 4 53.51 -13.47 9.03
C ILE A 4 54.16 -14.80 8.67
N ASN A 5 54.80 -15.44 9.66
CA ASN A 5 55.42 -16.74 9.47
C ASN A 5 54.37 -17.84 9.67
N TYR A 6 53.96 -18.51 8.60
CA TYR A 6 52.93 -19.55 8.66
C TYR A 6 53.39 -20.86 9.31
N ASN A 7 54.67 -21.03 9.66
CA ASN A 7 55.15 -22.17 10.45
C ASN A 7 55.04 -21.94 11.96
N LEU A 8 54.81 -20.68 12.37
CA LEU A 8 54.63 -20.27 13.75
C LEU A 8 53.15 -20.08 14.10
N CYS A 9 52.85 -20.09 15.39
CA CYS A 9 51.51 -19.88 15.92
C CYS A 9 50.92 -18.57 15.40
N LEU A 10 49.68 -18.61 14.91
CA LEU A 10 49.00 -17.42 14.38
C LEU A 10 48.46 -16.48 15.47
N CYS A 11 48.61 -16.81 16.75
CA CYS A 11 48.28 -15.86 17.80
C CYS A 11 49.31 -14.75 17.91
N ARG A 12 48.82 -13.57 18.29
CA ARG A 12 49.67 -12.48 18.77
C ARG A 12 50.37 -12.89 20.06
N ARG A 13 51.53 -12.29 20.32
CA ARG A 13 52.31 -12.52 21.55
C ARG A 13 51.57 -12.06 22.81
N SER A 14 50.79 -10.98 22.69
CA SER A 14 49.83 -10.50 23.69
C SER A 14 48.61 -9.93 22.98
N SER A 15 47.51 -9.65 23.70
CA SER A 15 46.25 -9.15 23.11
C SER A 15 46.40 -7.87 22.30
N ASN A 16 47.41 -7.04 22.62
CA ASN A 16 47.64 -5.74 22.00
C ASN A 16 48.92 -5.70 21.15
N SER A 17 49.66 -6.82 21.08
CA SER A 17 50.94 -6.86 20.38
C SER A 17 50.76 -7.05 18.88
N LEU A 18 51.53 -6.32 18.07
CA LEU A 18 51.66 -6.56 16.63
C LEU A 18 52.68 -7.66 16.30
N GLU A 19 53.23 -8.34 17.31
CA GLU A 19 54.18 -9.43 17.13
C GLU A 19 53.48 -10.80 17.13
N GLN A 20 53.91 -11.67 16.23
CA GLN A 20 53.50 -13.06 16.20
C GLN A 20 54.13 -13.86 17.36
N CYS A 21 53.41 -14.84 17.88
CA CYS A 21 53.95 -15.80 18.83
C CYS A 21 55.12 -16.60 18.21
N LYS A 22 56.25 -16.64 18.91
CA LYS A 22 57.48 -17.34 18.45
C LYS A 22 57.38 -18.88 18.49
N ASN A 23 56.34 -19.44 19.09
CA ASN A 23 56.18 -20.89 19.22
C ASN A 23 55.67 -21.52 17.91
N LYS A 24 56.22 -22.69 17.55
CA LYS A 24 55.72 -23.48 16.42
C LYS A 24 54.27 -23.92 16.63
N ARG A 25 53.54 -24.06 15.52
CA ARG A 25 52.19 -24.65 15.52
C ARG A 25 52.25 -26.10 15.99
N LYS A 26 51.34 -26.47 16.90
CA LYS A 26 51.22 -27.86 17.39
C LYS A 26 49.77 -28.35 17.33
N TYR A 27 48.79 -27.45 17.44
CA TYR A 27 47.37 -27.76 17.47
C TYR A 27 46.65 -26.89 16.43
N GLY A 28 46.60 -27.38 15.19
CA GLY A 28 46.09 -26.62 14.05
C GLY A 28 46.90 -25.34 13.81
N GLU A 29 46.24 -24.19 13.92
CA GLU A 29 46.85 -22.88 13.70
C GLU A 29 47.58 -22.30 14.92
N TYR A 30 47.51 -22.99 16.07
CA TYR A 30 47.97 -22.48 17.36
C TYR A 30 49.05 -23.35 18.01
N CYS A 31 49.83 -22.77 18.94
CA CYS A 31 50.75 -23.52 19.80
C CYS A 31 50.02 -24.07 21.04
N GLY A 32 50.69 -24.95 21.80
CA GLY A 32 50.10 -25.57 23.01
C GLY A 32 49.70 -24.59 24.12
N VAL A 33 50.28 -23.39 24.14
CA VAL A 33 49.87 -22.32 25.06
C VAL A 33 48.62 -21.62 24.54
N HIS A 34 48.64 -21.22 23.27
CA HIS A 34 47.59 -20.41 22.67
C HIS A 34 46.32 -21.19 22.31
N ILE A 35 46.36 -22.51 22.23
CA ILE A 35 45.12 -23.30 22.03
C ILE A 35 44.08 -23.06 23.14
N LYS A 36 44.51 -22.69 24.35
CA LYS A 36 43.62 -22.39 25.47
C LYS A 36 43.20 -20.92 25.54
N CYS A 37 43.94 -20.01 24.91
CA CYS A 37 43.73 -18.56 25.05
C CYS A 37 43.67 -17.79 23.73
N TYR A 38 43.53 -18.47 22.58
CA TYR A 38 43.48 -17.84 21.26
C TYR A 38 42.37 -16.78 21.15
N ASN A 39 41.23 -17.01 21.80
CA ASN A 39 40.12 -16.05 21.87
C ASN A 39 40.48 -14.74 22.60
N LYS A 40 41.50 -14.74 23.47
CA LYS A 40 41.94 -13.58 24.27
C LYS A 40 43.06 -12.79 23.58
N THR A 41 44.04 -13.49 23.00
CA THR A 41 45.17 -12.84 22.32
C THR A 41 44.84 -12.43 20.89
N GLY A 42 43.91 -13.14 20.25
CA GLY A 42 43.51 -12.92 18.86
C GLY A 42 44.59 -13.34 17.87
N ARG A 43 44.22 -13.37 16.59
CA ARG A 43 45.14 -13.78 15.52
C ARG A 43 45.93 -12.60 14.96
N ILE A 44 47.14 -12.87 14.47
CA ILE A 44 48.06 -11.87 13.93
C ILE A 44 47.63 -11.34 12.54
N ASP A 45 46.91 -12.14 11.77
CA ASP A 45 46.36 -11.83 10.45
C ASP A 45 45.07 -11.00 10.51
N GLU A 46 44.43 -10.92 11.67
CA GLU A 46 43.27 -10.06 11.91
C GLU A 46 43.70 -8.65 12.37
N PRO A 47 42.90 -7.60 12.11
CA PRO A 47 43.12 -6.29 12.70
C PRO A 47 42.91 -6.31 14.22
N LEU A 48 43.65 -5.45 14.95
CA LEU A 48 43.40 -5.25 16.38
C LEU A 48 42.04 -4.58 16.57
N LYS A 49 41.27 -5.06 17.55
CA LYS A 49 40.00 -4.43 17.88
C LYS A 49 40.24 -3.06 18.48
N LYS A 50 39.59 -2.04 17.91
CA LYS A 50 39.67 -0.65 18.36
C LYS A 50 38.73 -0.43 19.54
N ASN A 51 39.15 0.45 20.46
CA ASN A 51 38.24 1.00 21.43
C ASN A 51 37.30 2.00 20.75
N ILE A 52 36.08 2.08 21.26
CA ILE A 52 35.02 2.89 20.64
C ILE A 52 35.15 4.31 21.19
N VAL A 53 35.54 5.25 20.34
CA VAL A 53 35.60 6.69 20.66
C VAL A 53 34.27 7.36 20.33
N ASN A 54 33.64 6.96 19.21
CA ASN A 54 32.35 7.47 18.77
C ASN A 54 31.41 6.30 18.40
N LEU A 55 30.21 6.28 18.98
CA LEU A 55 29.21 5.22 18.73
C LEU A 55 28.64 5.26 17.31
N ASN A 56 28.67 6.41 16.66
CA ASN A 56 28.12 6.57 15.30
C ASN A 56 29.01 5.97 14.23
N GLU A 57 30.27 5.63 14.56
CA GLU A 57 31.18 4.95 13.64
C GLU A 57 30.84 3.46 13.51
N ILE A 58 30.06 2.89 14.44
CA ILE A 58 29.73 1.46 14.42
C ILE A 58 28.59 1.24 13.43
N ASP A 59 28.86 0.44 12.41
CA ASP A 59 27.88 -0.03 11.43
C ASP A 59 27.86 -1.56 11.36
N LEU A 60 26.98 -2.10 10.51
CA LEU A 60 26.87 -3.55 10.30
C LEU A 60 28.12 -4.17 9.66
N ASN A 61 28.96 -3.39 9.00
CA ASN A 61 30.13 -3.90 8.27
C ASN A 61 31.38 -3.94 9.15
N ASN A 62 31.46 -3.08 10.17
CA ASN A 62 32.68 -2.82 10.92
C ASN A 62 32.60 -3.20 12.41
N TYR A 63 31.43 -3.61 12.92
CA TYR A 63 31.22 -3.88 14.35
C TYR A 63 32.19 -4.94 14.93
N ILE A 64 32.68 -5.87 14.09
CA ILE A 64 33.65 -6.92 14.46
C ILE A 64 35.01 -6.30 14.88
N ASN A 65 35.34 -5.13 14.33
CA ASN A 65 36.59 -4.42 14.56
C ASN A 65 36.58 -3.64 15.88
N TYR A 66 35.47 -3.61 16.62
CA TYR A 66 35.35 -2.82 17.83
C TYR A 66 35.16 -3.67 19.10
N ASN A 67 35.69 -3.19 20.21
CA ASN A 67 35.52 -3.81 21.53
C ASN A 67 34.16 -3.45 22.16
N ILE A 68 33.06 -3.91 21.56
CA ILE A 68 31.69 -3.60 22.03
C ILE A 68 31.45 -4.07 23.47
N HIS A 69 32.09 -5.16 23.91
CA HIS A 69 32.00 -5.65 25.28
C HIS A 69 32.48 -4.63 26.33
N ASN A 70 33.39 -3.72 25.95
CA ASN A 70 33.94 -2.70 26.82
C ASN A 70 33.01 -1.48 26.97
N LEU A 71 31.95 -1.36 26.16
CA LEU A 71 31.01 -0.25 26.26
C LEU A 71 30.33 -0.17 27.63
N SER A 72 30.05 1.05 28.07
CA SER A 72 29.23 1.28 29.25
C SER A 72 27.78 0.85 29.00
N MET A 73 27.01 0.67 30.07
CA MET A 73 25.59 0.31 29.99
C MET A 73 24.77 1.40 29.26
N SER A 74 25.11 2.67 29.45
CA SER A 74 24.47 3.80 28.77
C SER A 74 24.79 3.81 27.28
N ASP A 75 26.04 3.50 26.90
CA ASP A 75 26.46 3.52 25.50
C ASP A 75 25.89 2.35 24.71
N MET A 76 25.78 1.16 25.32
CA MET A 76 25.04 0.05 24.70
C MET A 76 23.56 0.40 24.49
N LYS A 77 22.93 1.15 25.42
CA LYS A 77 21.56 1.63 25.23
C LYS A 77 21.46 2.66 24.11
N LYS A 78 22.43 3.57 23.98
CA LYS A 78 22.48 4.52 22.86
C LYS A 78 22.65 3.77 21.52
N LEU A 79 23.59 2.84 21.45
CA LEU A 79 23.84 1.99 20.29
C LEU A 79 22.57 1.24 19.87
N SER A 80 21.86 0.63 20.83
CA SER A 80 20.61 -0.07 20.54
C SER A 80 19.51 0.82 19.95
N LYS A 81 19.46 2.11 20.34
CA LYS A 81 18.53 3.09 19.76
C LYS A 81 18.90 3.42 18.32
N ASN A 82 20.19 3.57 18.01
CA ASN A 82 20.65 3.81 16.63
C ASN A 82 20.19 2.70 15.67
N PHE A 83 20.12 1.45 16.15
CA PHE A 83 19.66 0.30 15.39
C PHE A 83 18.18 -0.08 15.63
N ASN A 84 17.40 0.77 16.30
CA ASN A 84 15.99 0.52 16.62
C ASN A 84 15.69 -0.83 17.32
N ILE A 85 16.62 -1.31 18.16
CA ILE A 85 16.45 -2.56 18.92
C ILE A 85 15.63 -2.27 20.19
N ASN A 86 14.53 -2.98 20.39
CA ASN A 86 13.67 -2.79 21.56
C ASN A 86 14.27 -3.42 22.82
N ILE A 87 14.95 -2.61 23.64
CA ILE A 87 15.67 -3.07 24.83
C ILE A 87 15.15 -2.50 26.16
N LYS A 88 13.95 -1.89 26.17
CA LYS A 88 13.44 -1.08 27.31
C LYS A 88 13.45 -1.82 28.66
N LYS A 89 13.37 -3.15 28.67
CA LYS A 89 13.29 -3.98 29.88
C LYS A 89 14.62 -4.61 30.32
N ILE A 90 15.70 -4.46 29.57
CA ILE A 90 16.97 -5.16 29.84
C ILE A 90 17.80 -4.39 30.89
N LYS A 91 18.03 -5.02 32.04
CA LYS A 91 18.81 -4.45 33.16
C LYS A 91 20.26 -4.96 33.24
N ARG A 92 20.55 -6.17 32.73
CA ARG A 92 21.88 -6.81 32.83
C ARG A 92 22.75 -6.48 31.61
N LYS A 93 23.99 -6.04 31.83
CA LYS A 93 24.96 -5.70 30.76
C LYS A 93 25.24 -6.85 29.80
N LYS A 94 25.52 -8.05 30.34
CA LYS A 94 25.80 -9.25 29.54
C LYS A 94 24.65 -9.58 28.59
N VAL A 95 23.40 -9.57 29.10
CA VAL A 95 22.20 -9.84 28.29
C VAL A 95 22.02 -8.80 27.20
N LEU A 96 22.28 -7.51 27.51
CA LEU A 96 22.19 -6.47 26.49
C LEU A 96 23.24 -6.66 25.39
N TYR A 97 24.48 -6.96 25.77
CA TYR A 97 25.55 -7.26 24.82
C TYR A 97 25.20 -8.45 23.94
N ASP A 98 24.74 -9.55 24.53
CA ASP A 98 24.35 -10.76 23.78
C ASP A 98 23.19 -10.47 22.81
N THR A 99 22.25 -9.61 23.21
CA THR A 99 21.12 -9.19 22.36
C THR A 99 21.59 -8.36 21.17
N ILE A 100 22.44 -7.35 21.41
CA ILE A 100 23.00 -6.49 20.37
C ILE A 100 23.87 -7.32 19.40
N MET A 101 24.73 -8.18 19.94
CA MET A 101 25.60 -9.03 19.13
C MET A 101 24.80 -10.08 18.35
N GLY A 102 23.73 -10.62 18.94
CA GLY A 102 22.79 -11.52 18.27
C GLY A 102 22.09 -10.83 17.09
N PHE A 103 21.70 -9.56 17.26
CA PHE A 103 21.14 -8.74 16.18
C PHE A 103 22.15 -8.54 15.04
N PHE A 104 23.38 -8.10 15.35
CA PHE A 104 24.42 -7.90 14.32
C PHE A 104 24.74 -9.17 13.54
N LYS A 105 24.97 -10.30 14.24
CA LYS A 105 25.19 -11.60 13.59
C LYS A 105 23.99 -12.06 12.76
N GLY A 106 22.78 -11.77 13.21
CA GLY A 106 21.55 -12.06 12.45
C GLY A 106 21.47 -11.24 11.17
N MET A 107 21.80 -9.94 11.25
CA MET A 107 21.81 -9.03 10.12
C MET A 107 22.90 -9.38 9.11
N ASP A 108 24.09 -9.78 9.53
CA ASP A 108 25.15 -10.26 8.63
C ASP A 108 24.74 -11.51 7.83
N LYS A 109 24.07 -12.46 8.48
CA LYS A 109 23.55 -13.65 7.79
C LYS A 109 22.49 -13.30 6.75
N VAL A 110 21.68 -12.28 7.04
CA VAL A 110 20.62 -11.80 6.15
C VAL A 110 21.23 -10.99 4.99
N SER A 111 22.14 -10.07 5.28
CA SER A 111 22.82 -9.21 4.28
C SER A 111 23.69 -10.00 3.32
N GLY A 112 24.28 -11.12 3.75
CA GLY A 112 25.02 -12.06 2.90
C GLY A 112 24.17 -12.76 1.82
N ASN A 113 22.84 -12.60 1.83
CA ASN A 113 21.93 -13.18 0.84
C ASN A 113 21.03 -12.13 0.15
N PRO A 114 21.60 -11.11 -0.54
CA PRO A 114 20.83 -9.99 -1.09
C PRO A 114 19.77 -10.43 -2.12
N GLN A 115 20.00 -11.53 -2.83
CA GLN A 115 19.04 -12.08 -3.79
C GLN A 115 17.78 -12.64 -3.10
N LYS A 116 17.90 -13.25 -1.92
CA LYS A 116 16.74 -13.78 -1.16
C LYS A 116 15.89 -12.63 -0.61
N ILE A 117 16.52 -11.56 -0.13
CA ILE A 117 15.82 -10.35 0.31
C ILE A 117 15.01 -9.72 -0.83
N LYS A 118 15.62 -9.55 -2.02
CA LYS A 118 14.91 -9.03 -3.20
C LYS A 118 13.68 -9.87 -3.56
N LYS A 119 13.78 -11.21 -3.47
CA LYS A 119 12.64 -12.12 -3.69
C LYS A 119 11.54 -11.91 -2.63
N ILE A 120 11.90 -11.77 -1.35
CA ILE A 120 10.94 -11.53 -0.26
C ILE A 120 10.23 -10.19 -0.45
N ILE A 121 10.95 -9.11 -0.77
CA ILE A 121 10.37 -7.79 -1.03
C ILE A 121 9.40 -7.85 -2.21
N LYS A 122 9.79 -8.54 -3.30
CA LYS A 122 8.91 -8.74 -4.46
C LYS A 122 7.63 -9.49 -4.08
N LEU A 123 7.74 -10.55 -3.28
CA LEU A 123 6.60 -11.34 -2.82
C LEU A 123 5.68 -10.54 -1.89
N GLN A 124 6.25 -9.78 -0.95
CA GLN A 124 5.49 -8.87 -0.08
C GLN A 124 4.79 -7.79 -0.90
N SER A 125 5.43 -7.25 -1.94
CA SER A 125 4.82 -6.28 -2.85
C SER A 125 3.63 -6.89 -3.58
N ILE A 126 3.76 -8.10 -4.12
CA ILE A 126 2.65 -8.80 -4.80
C ILE A 126 1.47 -9.02 -3.85
N LEU A 127 1.73 -9.48 -2.62
CA LEU A 127 0.68 -9.70 -1.62
C LEU A 127 -0.01 -8.41 -1.21
N LYS A 128 0.76 -7.34 -0.94
CA LYS A 128 0.23 -6.02 -0.61
C LYS A 128 -0.61 -5.47 -1.75
N THR A 129 -0.13 -5.57 -2.98
CA THR A 129 -0.86 -5.12 -4.17
C THR A 129 -2.16 -5.89 -4.35
N LYS A 130 -2.16 -7.23 -4.22
CA LYS A 130 -3.39 -8.02 -4.30
C LYS A 130 -4.39 -7.64 -3.20
N TYR A 131 -3.91 -7.46 -1.98
CA TYR A 131 -4.75 -7.06 -0.84
C TYR A 131 -5.39 -5.67 -1.08
N ILE A 132 -4.59 -4.69 -1.51
CA ILE A 132 -5.05 -3.34 -1.83
C ILE A 132 -6.01 -3.38 -3.02
N GLN A 133 -5.72 -4.15 -4.06
CA GLN A 133 -6.60 -4.32 -5.23
C GLN A 133 -7.95 -4.90 -4.85
N ASN A 134 -7.99 -5.87 -3.94
CA ASN A 134 -9.24 -6.47 -3.47
C ASN A 134 -10.09 -5.47 -2.67
N ILE A 135 -9.44 -4.60 -1.87
CA ILE A 135 -10.14 -3.63 -1.01
C ILE A 135 -10.61 -2.39 -1.79
N PHE A 136 -9.73 -1.83 -2.63
CA PHE A 136 -10.03 -0.59 -3.35
C PHE A 136 -10.79 -0.84 -4.65
N GLY A 137 -10.64 -2.04 -5.22
CA GLY A 137 -11.09 -2.38 -6.56
C GLY A 137 -10.10 -1.89 -7.61
N PHE A 138 -9.79 -2.76 -8.56
CA PHE A 138 -8.89 -2.41 -9.66
C PHE A 138 -9.37 -1.20 -10.49
N PRO A 139 -10.67 -1.02 -10.78
CA PRO A 139 -11.18 0.18 -11.47
C PRO A 139 -10.97 1.49 -10.68
N ASN A 140 -10.80 1.43 -9.36
CA ASN A 140 -10.49 2.62 -8.54
C ASN A 140 -8.99 2.94 -8.59
N ILE A 141 -8.14 1.91 -8.62
CA ILE A 141 -6.69 2.07 -8.75
C ILE A 141 -6.34 2.61 -10.14
N ASN A 142 -6.96 2.07 -11.19
CA ASN A 142 -6.85 2.59 -12.55
C ASN A 142 -8.23 3.07 -13.05
N ARG A 143 -8.52 4.35 -12.80
CA ARG A 143 -9.79 5.00 -13.17
C ARG A 143 -10.06 5.01 -14.68
N ARG A 144 -9.04 4.80 -15.53
CA ARG A 144 -9.24 4.69 -16.98
C ARG A 144 -10.08 3.47 -17.38
N LEU A 145 -10.15 2.46 -16.52
CA LEU A 145 -10.91 1.22 -16.73
C LEU A 145 -12.37 1.30 -16.30
N SER A 146 -12.77 2.38 -15.63
CA SER A 146 -14.18 2.61 -15.29
C SER A 146 -14.95 3.01 -16.54
N SER A 147 -16.12 2.38 -16.74
CA SER A 147 -17.05 2.71 -17.82
C SER A 147 -17.87 3.96 -17.52
N ASN A 148 -18.12 4.26 -16.24
CA ASN A 148 -18.93 5.38 -15.78
C ASN A 148 -18.07 6.60 -15.33
N LYS A 149 -17.03 6.93 -16.12
CA LYS A 149 -16.05 7.99 -15.81
C LYS A 149 -16.70 9.34 -15.50
N ILE A 150 -17.79 9.66 -16.20
CA ILE A 150 -18.53 10.93 -16.08
C ILE A 150 -19.04 11.13 -14.64
N ASP A 151 -19.42 10.06 -13.96
CA ASP A 151 -20.07 10.16 -12.65
C ASP A 151 -19.07 10.35 -11.50
N ILE A 152 -17.82 9.87 -11.70
CA ILE A 152 -16.72 9.96 -10.75
C ILE A 152 -15.87 11.20 -10.99
N ASN A 153 -15.57 11.52 -12.24
CA ASN A 153 -14.76 12.69 -12.58
C ASN A 153 -15.63 13.95 -12.71
N GLY A 154 -16.95 13.89 -12.69
CA GLY A 154 -17.71 15.05 -13.17
C GLY A 154 -17.46 15.25 -14.66
N ASP A 155 -18.23 16.15 -15.27
CA ASP A 155 -18.33 16.22 -16.73
C ASP A 155 -16.96 16.36 -17.40
N ILE A 156 -16.65 15.41 -18.28
CA ILE A 156 -15.50 15.47 -19.19
C ILE A 156 -15.94 16.41 -20.31
N PHE A 157 -15.50 17.67 -20.27
CA PHE A 157 -15.49 18.51 -21.46
C PHE A 157 -14.34 18.03 -22.37
N TRP A 158 -14.62 17.94 -23.67
CA TRP A 158 -13.67 17.49 -24.69
C TRP A 158 -12.39 18.34 -24.73
N GLU A 159 -11.30 17.68 -25.11
CA GLU A 159 -9.94 18.21 -25.28
C GLU A 159 -9.83 19.24 -26.41
N ASN A 160 -9.07 20.32 -26.17
CA ASN A 160 -8.20 20.87 -27.20
C ASN A 160 -6.78 20.39 -26.87
N ASN A 161 -6.12 19.70 -27.81
CA ASN A 161 -4.68 19.39 -27.84
C ASN A 161 -4.16 18.12 -27.12
N GLY A 162 -4.91 17.00 -27.13
CA GLY A 162 -4.35 15.64 -26.95
C GLY A 162 -3.60 15.40 -25.63
N LYS A 163 -3.98 16.08 -24.55
CA LYS A 163 -3.49 15.83 -23.20
C LYS A 163 -4.67 15.51 -22.30
N ASP A 164 -4.67 14.28 -21.76
CA ASP A 164 -5.56 13.86 -20.68
C ASP A 164 -5.47 14.85 -19.50
N ILE A 165 -6.43 15.77 -19.37
CA ILE A 165 -6.60 16.58 -18.16
C ILE A 165 -7.72 15.93 -17.34
N THR A 166 -7.35 15.26 -16.25
CA THR A 166 -8.31 14.75 -15.26
C THR A 166 -8.88 15.93 -14.45
N VAL A 167 -10.08 16.37 -14.79
CA VAL A 167 -10.82 17.36 -14.01
C VAL A 167 -11.70 16.64 -12.98
N ASN A 168 -11.14 16.30 -11.81
CA ASN A 168 -11.81 16.41 -10.49
C ASN A 168 -10.77 16.17 -9.39
N THR A 169 -10.06 17.23 -9.03
CA THR A 169 -8.86 17.17 -8.17
C THR A 169 -9.15 17.00 -6.67
N LYS A 170 -10.38 16.65 -6.25
CA LYS A 170 -10.72 16.53 -4.82
C LYS A 170 -11.07 15.11 -4.33
N LEU A 171 -11.42 14.17 -5.22
CA LEU A 171 -11.82 12.82 -4.80
C LEU A 171 -10.59 11.92 -4.58
N LYS A 172 -10.32 11.59 -3.32
CA LYS A 172 -9.23 10.68 -2.97
C LYS A 172 -9.63 9.25 -3.32
N ALA A 173 -8.64 8.39 -3.56
CA ALA A 173 -8.87 6.96 -3.79
C ALA A 173 -9.65 6.30 -2.63
N TYR A 174 -9.58 6.89 -1.43
CA TYR A 174 -10.32 6.47 -0.24
C TYR A 174 -11.84 6.66 -0.37
N ASP A 175 -12.30 7.68 -1.09
CA ASP A 175 -13.72 8.06 -1.16
C ASP A 175 -14.48 7.30 -2.26
N ILE A 176 -13.76 6.47 -3.03
CA ILE A 176 -14.27 5.74 -4.18
C ILE A 176 -14.21 4.24 -3.89
N PHE A 177 -15.22 3.54 -4.39
CA PHE A 177 -15.32 2.09 -4.43
C PHE A 177 -15.41 1.64 -5.89
N GLY A 178 -14.46 0.81 -6.32
CA GLY A 178 -14.46 0.22 -7.66
C GLY A 178 -14.78 -1.26 -7.64
N PHE A 179 -15.48 -1.75 -8.64
CA PHE A 179 -15.75 -3.18 -8.81
C PHE A 179 -15.92 -3.55 -10.29
N TYR A 180 -15.80 -4.84 -10.58
CA TYR A 180 -16.12 -5.39 -11.90
C TYR A 180 -17.46 -6.10 -11.87
N GLU A 181 -18.25 -5.89 -12.91
CA GLU A 181 -19.47 -6.63 -13.20
C GLU A 181 -19.47 -6.96 -14.69
N ASN A 182 -19.61 -8.24 -15.04
CA ASN A 182 -19.53 -8.74 -16.42
C ASN A 182 -18.28 -8.25 -17.19
N ASN A 183 -17.11 -8.28 -16.54
CA ASN A 183 -15.83 -7.76 -17.05
C ASN A 183 -15.79 -6.25 -17.33
N ILE A 184 -16.84 -5.51 -16.99
CA ILE A 184 -16.89 -4.05 -17.11
C ILE A 184 -16.62 -3.43 -15.74
N GLY A 185 -15.68 -2.47 -15.70
CA GLY A 185 -15.31 -1.77 -14.48
C GLY A 185 -16.31 -0.65 -14.17
N TYR A 186 -16.78 -0.59 -12.94
CA TYR A 186 -17.61 0.49 -12.42
C TYR A 186 -16.99 1.07 -11.17
N CYS A 187 -17.20 2.36 -10.96
CA CYS A 187 -16.70 3.09 -9.79
C CYS A 187 -17.79 4.00 -9.24
N PHE A 188 -17.95 4.02 -7.93
CA PHE A 188 -18.93 4.84 -7.24
C PHE A 188 -18.23 5.58 -6.09
N THR A 189 -18.73 6.76 -5.73
CA THR A 189 -18.41 7.30 -4.42
C THR A 189 -18.99 6.36 -3.35
N ILE A 190 -18.33 6.24 -2.21
CA ILE A 190 -18.77 5.35 -1.14
C ILE A 190 -20.20 5.68 -0.71
N GLU A 191 -20.49 6.97 -0.55
CA GLU A 191 -21.83 7.48 -0.22
C GLU A 191 -22.84 7.14 -1.32
N GLY A 192 -22.49 7.38 -2.58
CA GLY A 192 -23.38 7.08 -3.72
C GLY A 192 -23.69 5.60 -3.83
N PHE A 193 -22.73 4.72 -3.50
CA PHE A 193 -22.96 3.28 -3.44
C PHE A 193 -23.88 2.90 -2.26
N GLN A 194 -23.70 3.50 -1.08
CA GLN A 194 -24.58 3.28 0.08
C GLN A 194 -26.02 3.70 -0.21
N ASP A 195 -26.22 4.89 -0.78
CA ASP A 195 -27.56 5.39 -1.12
C ASP A 195 -28.22 4.50 -2.17
N ASN A 196 -27.46 4.08 -3.18
CA ASN A 196 -27.96 3.16 -4.21
C ASN A 196 -28.35 1.80 -3.63
N MET A 197 -27.57 1.27 -2.70
CA MET A 197 -27.88 0.02 -1.99
C MET A 197 -29.14 0.15 -1.13
N LYS A 198 -29.32 1.28 -0.45
CA LYS A 198 -30.49 1.53 0.42
C LYS A 198 -31.80 1.65 -0.36
N HIS A 199 -31.76 2.29 -1.53
CA HIS A 199 -32.97 2.61 -2.28
C HIS A 199 -33.30 1.61 -3.40
N TYR A 200 -32.29 0.95 -3.99
CA TYR A 200 -32.48 0.15 -5.20
C TYR A 200 -31.86 -1.24 -5.11
N GLY A 201 -30.66 -1.37 -4.53
CA GLY A 201 -29.96 -2.65 -4.41
C GLY A 201 -29.47 -3.27 -5.73
N LYS A 202 -29.44 -2.48 -6.81
CA LYS A 202 -29.02 -2.89 -8.16
C LYS A 202 -28.03 -1.90 -8.76
N ASN A 203 -27.20 -2.34 -9.69
CA ASN A 203 -26.32 -1.46 -10.44
C ASN A 203 -27.17 -0.58 -11.38
N PRO A 204 -27.12 0.76 -11.26
CA PRO A 204 -27.93 1.66 -12.08
C PRO A 204 -27.56 1.67 -13.55
N TYR A 205 -26.42 1.10 -13.97
CA TYR A 205 -26.01 1.05 -15.38
C TYR A 205 -26.41 -0.25 -16.09
N THR A 206 -26.50 -1.36 -15.34
CA THR A 206 -26.80 -2.69 -15.90
C THR A 206 -28.15 -3.25 -15.44
N CYS A 207 -28.78 -2.61 -14.46
CA CYS A 207 -30.00 -3.07 -13.78
C CYS A 207 -29.87 -4.43 -13.08
N GLN A 208 -28.64 -4.95 -12.93
CA GLN A 208 -28.37 -6.23 -12.28
C GLN A 208 -28.25 -6.06 -10.76
N LYS A 209 -28.63 -7.10 -10.00
CA LYS A 209 -28.40 -7.14 -8.55
C LYS A 209 -26.90 -7.31 -8.31
N PHE A 210 -26.36 -6.55 -7.36
CA PHE A 210 -24.95 -6.71 -6.98
C PHE A 210 -24.69 -8.11 -6.43
N SER A 211 -23.64 -8.76 -6.91
CA SER A 211 -23.24 -10.06 -6.38
C SER A 211 -22.79 -9.96 -4.92
N GLN A 212 -22.96 -11.04 -4.15
CA GLN A 212 -22.55 -11.07 -2.74
C GLN A 212 -21.06 -10.74 -2.56
N LYS A 213 -20.22 -11.09 -3.54
CA LYS A 213 -18.80 -10.74 -3.56
C LYS A 213 -18.58 -9.22 -3.57
N ILE A 214 -19.33 -8.48 -4.39
CA ILE A 214 -19.23 -7.01 -4.47
C ILE A 214 -19.67 -6.40 -3.13
N ILE A 215 -20.75 -6.91 -2.54
CA ILE A 215 -21.27 -6.44 -1.25
C ILE A 215 -20.26 -6.70 -0.13
N ASN A 216 -19.68 -7.90 -0.07
CA ASN A 216 -18.66 -8.25 0.92
C ASN A 216 -17.42 -7.37 0.78
N ASN A 217 -16.95 -7.12 -0.44
CA ASN A 217 -15.83 -6.21 -0.70
C ASN A 217 -16.16 -4.77 -0.25
N PHE A 218 -17.39 -4.31 -0.50
CA PHE A 218 -17.85 -3.01 -0.04
C PHE A 218 -17.86 -2.91 1.49
N ASN A 219 -18.35 -3.93 2.19
CA ASN A 219 -18.34 -3.97 3.66
C ASN A 219 -16.92 -3.98 4.23
N GLN A 220 -16.01 -4.76 3.64
CA GLN A 220 -14.59 -4.75 3.99
C GLN A 220 -13.96 -3.38 3.78
N ARG A 221 -14.35 -2.69 2.71
CA ARG A 221 -13.91 -1.32 2.44
C ARG A 221 -14.37 -0.35 3.53
N ILE A 222 -15.62 -0.44 3.97
CA ILE A 222 -16.14 0.39 5.07
C ILE A 222 -15.39 0.11 6.38
N LEU A 223 -15.13 -1.15 6.71
CA LEU A 223 -14.35 -1.54 7.90
C LEU A 223 -12.93 -0.96 7.85
N TYR A 224 -12.27 -1.08 6.70
CA TYR A 224 -10.93 -0.53 6.48
C TYR A 224 -10.88 0.99 6.70
N ILE A 225 -11.89 1.73 6.23
CA ILE A 225 -11.96 3.19 6.44
C ILE A 225 -12.17 3.51 7.92
N LYS A 226 -13.11 2.82 8.59
CA LYS A 226 -13.39 3.03 10.02
C LYS A 226 -12.18 2.79 10.92
N ASN A 227 -11.35 1.80 10.60
CA ASN A 227 -10.18 1.44 11.40
C ASN A 227 -8.96 2.35 11.18
N ASN A 228 -8.93 3.11 10.08
CA ASN A 228 -7.83 4.03 9.80
C ASN A 228 -8.09 5.40 10.43
N ILE A 229 -7.49 5.64 11.60
CA ILE A 229 -7.67 6.83 12.47
C ILE A 229 -7.40 8.17 11.75
N ASN A 230 -6.56 8.18 10.71
CA ASN A 230 -6.24 9.37 9.91
C ASN A 230 -7.28 9.69 8.82
N HIS A 231 -8.19 8.76 8.56
CA HIS A 231 -9.39 8.95 7.75
C HIS A 231 -10.60 8.90 8.68
N LYS A 232 -10.67 9.83 9.64
CA LYS A 232 -11.99 10.30 10.06
C LYS A 232 -12.63 10.79 8.76
N THR A 233 -13.57 10.01 8.21
CA THR A 233 -14.63 10.60 7.40
C THR A 233 -15.05 11.79 8.23
N SER A 234 -14.73 13.00 7.77
CA SER A 234 -15.40 14.17 8.31
C SER A 234 -16.86 13.77 8.38
N LYS A 235 -17.56 14.10 9.45
CA LYS A 235 -19.01 14.14 9.37
C LYS A 235 -19.28 15.19 8.28
N ILE A 236 -19.24 14.78 7.02
CA ILE A 236 -19.51 15.64 5.91
C ILE A 236 -21.01 15.77 6.04
N ASN A 237 -21.42 16.94 6.55
CA ASN A 237 -22.79 17.41 6.46
C ASN A 237 -23.30 16.98 5.10
N LYS A 238 -24.31 16.08 5.09
CA LYS A 238 -24.99 15.51 3.91
C LYS A 238 -24.46 16.15 2.63
N TYR A 239 -23.57 15.47 1.90
CA TYR A 239 -23.27 15.89 0.53
C TYR A 239 -24.61 15.94 -0.19
N THR A 240 -25.13 17.15 -0.39
CA THR A 240 -26.34 17.36 -1.16
C THR A 240 -25.97 16.98 -2.58
N VAL A 241 -26.40 15.80 -3.01
CA VAL A 241 -26.24 15.37 -4.40
C VAL A 241 -26.71 16.54 -5.26
N PRO A 242 -25.81 17.16 -6.06
CA PRO A 242 -26.18 18.33 -6.83
C PRO A 242 -27.42 18.01 -7.64
N ARG A 243 -28.40 18.92 -7.66
CA ARG A 243 -29.72 18.70 -8.29
C ARG A 243 -29.58 18.14 -9.72
N ASN A 244 -28.53 18.58 -10.43
CA ASN A 244 -28.16 18.13 -11.77
C ASN A 244 -27.82 16.62 -11.83
N LYS A 245 -27.03 16.10 -10.88
CA LYS A 245 -26.73 14.66 -10.79
C LYS A 245 -27.97 13.84 -10.48
N ARG A 246 -28.86 14.35 -9.61
CA ARG A 246 -30.13 13.68 -9.28
C ARG A 246 -31.05 13.58 -10.50
N ASN A 247 -31.12 14.63 -11.31
CA ASN A 247 -31.91 14.65 -12.54
C ASN A 247 -31.32 13.68 -13.59
N LYS A 248 -29.98 13.63 -13.72
CA LYS A 248 -29.30 12.68 -14.61
C LYS A 248 -29.62 11.23 -14.26
N PHE A 249 -29.53 10.84 -12.99
CA PHE A 249 -29.88 9.48 -12.57
C PHE A 249 -31.36 9.14 -12.83
N ARG A 250 -32.26 10.10 -12.68
CA ARG A 250 -33.68 9.93 -13.03
C ARG A 250 -33.88 9.74 -14.53
N ALA A 251 -33.18 10.51 -15.35
CA ALA A 251 -33.24 10.40 -16.81
C ALA A 251 -32.71 9.04 -17.28
N ILE A 252 -31.52 8.62 -16.84
CA ILE A 252 -30.96 7.30 -17.15
C ILE A 252 -31.97 6.20 -16.83
N ARG A 253 -32.57 6.26 -15.63
CA ARG A 253 -33.55 5.26 -15.21
C ARG A 253 -34.82 5.26 -16.06
N LEU A 254 -35.35 6.44 -16.40
CA LEU A 254 -36.53 6.54 -17.25
C LEU A 254 -36.28 5.90 -18.62
N PHE A 255 -35.12 6.21 -19.21
CA PHE A 255 -34.71 5.65 -20.50
C PHE A 255 -34.48 4.14 -20.43
N GLN A 256 -33.92 3.63 -19.34
CA GLN A 256 -33.85 2.18 -19.13
C GLN A 256 -35.22 1.51 -19.05
N ILE A 257 -36.23 2.16 -18.43
CA ILE A 257 -37.60 1.65 -18.42
C ILE A 257 -38.17 1.65 -19.84
N ILE A 258 -37.95 2.71 -20.62
CA ILE A 258 -38.34 2.76 -22.03
C ILE A 258 -37.64 1.65 -22.84
N ASP A 259 -36.37 1.39 -22.58
CA ASP A 259 -35.60 0.33 -23.22
C ASP A 259 -36.18 -1.06 -22.90
N THR A 260 -36.71 -1.28 -21.68
CA THR A 260 -37.41 -2.54 -21.36
C THR A 260 -38.68 -2.77 -22.17
N LEU A 261 -39.27 -1.72 -22.77
CA LEU A 261 -40.43 -1.82 -23.65
C LEU A 261 -40.04 -2.14 -25.11
N GLY A 262 -38.75 -2.40 -25.39
CA GLY A 262 -38.25 -2.80 -26.70
C GLY A 262 -37.75 -1.66 -27.59
N ASN A 263 -37.70 -0.42 -27.08
CA ASN A 263 -37.24 0.74 -27.82
C ASN A 263 -35.83 1.14 -27.36
N TYR A 264 -34.80 1.00 -28.20
CA TYR A 264 -33.45 1.45 -27.83
C TYR A 264 -33.39 2.98 -27.80
N THR A 265 -33.15 3.56 -26.62
CA THR A 265 -33.12 5.00 -26.42
C THR A 265 -31.83 5.47 -25.74
N ASP A 266 -31.17 6.47 -26.30
CA ASP A 266 -29.99 7.08 -25.67
C ASP A 266 -30.42 8.24 -24.75
N TYR A 267 -30.28 8.05 -23.44
CA TYR A 267 -30.58 9.09 -22.45
C TYR A 267 -29.76 10.38 -22.64
N LYS A 268 -28.59 10.30 -23.31
CA LYS A 268 -27.77 11.48 -23.61
C LYS A 268 -28.48 12.45 -24.52
N TRP A 269 -29.30 11.95 -25.45
CA TRP A 269 -30.12 12.79 -26.32
C TRP A 269 -30.99 13.73 -25.47
N PHE A 270 -31.70 13.18 -24.48
CA PHE A 270 -32.55 13.96 -23.57
C PHE A 270 -31.76 14.91 -22.68
N MET A 271 -30.63 14.45 -22.13
CA MET A 271 -29.79 15.28 -21.25
C MET A 271 -29.13 16.46 -21.97
N ASN A 272 -28.96 16.38 -23.28
CA ASN A 272 -28.35 17.42 -24.10
C ASN A 272 -29.38 18.40 -24.71
N LEU A 273 -30.68 18.24 -24.43
CA LEU A 273 -31.70 19.15 -24.95
C LEU A 273 -31.61 20.53 -24.29
N SER A 274 -31.60 21.58 -25.12
CA SER A 274 -31.83 22.96 -24.65
C SER A 274 -33.21 23.10 -24.00
N LEU A 275 -33.37 24.07 -23.09
CA LEU A 275 -34.64 24.32 -22.39
C LEU A 275 -35.83 24.49 -23.35
N ASN A 276 -35.64 25.22 -24.45
CA ASN A 276 -36.70 25.44 -25.45
C ASN A 276 -37.12 24.14 -26.14
N ARG A 277 -36.15 23.30 -26.51
CA ARG A 277 -36.44 21.97 -27.08
C ARG A 277 -37.10 21.04 -26.07
N LEU A 278 -36.72 21.14 -24.79
CA LEU A 278 -37.32 20.34 -23.72
C LEU A 278 -38.78 20.74 -23.47
N LYS A 279 -39.10 22.04 -23.50
CA LYS A 279 -40.49 22.53 -23.47
C LYS A 279 -41.28 22.03 -24.66
N LEU A 280 -40.73 22.14 -25.87
CA LEU A 280 -41.37 21.66 -27.09
C LEU A 280 -41.62 20.14 -27.03
N MET A 281 -40.63 19.35 -26.60
CA MET A 281 -40.78 17.92 -26.39
C MET A 281 -41.89 17.60 -25.38
N TYR A 282 -41.98 18.34 -24.27
CA TYR A 282 -43.05 18.17 -23.30
C TYR A 282 -44.42 18.50 -23.89
N PHE A 283 -44.54 19.61 -24.65
CA PHE A 283 -45.79 19.97 -25.32
C PHE A 283 -46.21 18.92 -26.34
N CYS A 284 -45.33 18.53 -27.26
CA CYS A 284 -45.61 17.48 -28.25
C CYS A 284 -45.93 16.14 -27.59
N GLY A 285 -45.19 15.74 -26.55
CA GLY A 285 -45.45 14.50 -25.82
C GLY A 285 -46.80 14.52 -25.09
N LYS A 286 -47.16 15.66 -24.46
CA LYS A 286 -48.47 15.86 -23.83
C LYS A 286 -49.59 15.81 -24.87
N ASP A 287 -49.37 16.40 -26.04
CA ASP A 287 -50.36 16.43 -27.12
C ASP A 287 -50.59 15.03 -27.69
N ILE A 288 -49.52 14.29 -28.02
CA ILE A 288 -49.60 12.88 -28.45
C ILE A 288 -50.33 12.02 -27.40
N TRP A 289 -49.98 12.18 -26.12
CA TRP A 289 -50.60 11.42 -25.03
C TRP A 289 -52.09 11.71 -24.90
N ASN A 290 -52.48 12.99 -24.99
CA ASN A 290 -53.88 13.40 -24.90
C ASN A 290 -54.67 12.99 -26.15
N TYR A 291 -54.05 13.08 -27.33
CA TYR A 291 -54.65 12.67 -28.60
C TYR A 291 -54.97 11.16 -28.62
N GLN A 292 -54.03 10.34 -28.15
CA GLN A 292 -54.26 8.89 -27.98
C GLN A 292 -55.37 8.58 -26.96
N PHE A 293 -55.53 9.42 -25.93
CA PHE A 293 -56.58 9.22 -24.92
C PHE A 293 -57.98 9.59 -25.44
N THR A 294 -58.08 10.57 -26.34
CA THR A 294 -59.35 10.93 -26.99
C THR A 294 -59.84 9.85 -27.94
N ASP A 295 -58.96 9.19 -28.70
CA ASP A 295 -59.34 8.11 -29.61
C ASP A 295 -59.79 6.82 -28.89
N ILE A 296 -59.27 6.57 -27.67
CA ILE A 296 -59.69 5.42 -26.85
C ILE A 296 -61.14 5.58 -26.34
N ASN A 297 -61.59 6.82 -26.11
CA ASN A 297 -62.96 7.11 -25.68
C ASN A 297 -63.98 7.19 -26.83
N GLN A 298 -63.53 7.23 -28.10
CA GLN A 298 -64.40 7.20 -29.28
C GLN A 298 -64.68 5.77 -29.79
N LYS A 299 -64.01 4.75 -29.25
CA LYS A 299 -64.28 3.33 -29.55
C LYS A 299 -65.11 2.64 -28.45
N LYS A 300 -66.14 3.31 -27.93
CA LYS A 300 -67.20 2.70 -27.14
C LYS A 300 -68.54 2.94 -27.78
#